data_AF-A0A521FJH2-F1
#
_entry.id   AF-A0A521FJH2-F1
#
_cell.length_a   1.000
_cell.length_b   1.000
_cell.length_c   1.000
_cell.angle_alpha   90.00
_cell.angle_beta   90.00
_cell.angle_gamma   90.00
#
_symmetry.space_group_name_H-M   'P 1'
#
loop_
_entity.id
_entity.type
_entity.pdbx_description
1 polymer ?
#
loop_
_entity_poly.entity_id
_entity_poly.type
_entity_poly.pdbx_seq_one_letter_code
_entity_poly.pdbx_strand_id
1 'polypeptide(L)'
;MDKREVDKSVLRALIQKIPSRVDTRDWHKKYIGCSISFDEAVSKVAYVFATQAQSFAPFGLAENGPGSEFAEAIVEFPRYFSGLGPSPEEVATVIDRASQDYAAFIVLRFLCMITPQGSYEALDDWKRKEYFGLVKQPAKSKGSGRNKYIARDVLIVNQIKGLTNLGFKPTRNRAKKPGGANTSACDVVAKATNKCGKEIMAMDYAAIENIWRKRDQFPCMNYFAEVLIYALRP
;
A
#
# COMPACT_ATOMS: atom_id res chain seq x y z
N MET A 1 15.81 22.59 -15.00
CA MET A 1 15.70 21.82 -13.74
C MET A 1 16.02 20.38 -14.07
N ASP A 2 17.00 19.77 -13.38
CA ASP A 2 17.33 18.36 -13.57
C ASP A 2 16.12 17.50 -13.17
N LYS A 3 15.72 16.56 -14.03
CA LYS A 3 14.56 15.68 -13.82
C LYS A 3 14.71 14.89 -12.50
N ARG A 4 15.96 14.64 -12.07
CA ARG A 4 16.29 14.04 -10.76
C ARG A 4 15.84 14.90 -9.57
N GLU A 5 15.93 16.23 -9.67
CA GLU A 5 15.45 17.13 -8.61
C GLU A 5 13.93 17.16 -8.54
N VAL A 6 13.26 17.09 -9.70
CA VAL A 6 11.80 16.96 -9.78
C VAL A 6 11.35 15.65 -9.12
N ASP A 7 11.96 14.52 -9.47
CA ASP A 7 11.59 13.20 -8.93
C ASP A 7 11.88 13.09 -7.41
N LYS A 8 13.01 13.62 -6.95
CA LYS A 8 13.31 13.71 -5.50
C LYS A 8 12.37 14.66 -4.77
N SER A 9 11.93 15.75 -5.40
CA SER A 9 10.94 16.66 -4.80
C SER A 9 9.56 16.02 -4.67
N VAL A 10 9.13 15.20 -5.63
CA VAL A 10 7.89 14.42 -5.55
C VAL A 10 7.98 13.39 -4.43
N LEU A 11 9.10 12.67 -4.34
CA LEU A 11 9.36 11.74 -3.22
C LEU A 11 9.35 12.45 -1.87
N ARG A 12 10.01 13.61 -1.75
CA ARG A 12 10.00 14.44 -0.53
C ARG A 12 8.61 14.98 -0.18
N ALA A 13 7.82 15.41 -1.17
CA ALA A 13 6.45 15.86 -0.96
C ALA A 13 5.53 14.71 -0.54
N LEU A 14 5.71 13.51 -1.09
CA LEU A 14 5.02 12.30 -0.65
C LEU A 14 5.41 11.93 0.78
N ILE A 15 6.69 12.05 1.15
CA ILE A 15 7.18 11.84 2.53
C ILE A 15 6.56 12.84 3.51
N GLN A 16 6.48 14.13 3.16
CA GLN A 16 5.86 15.15 4.01
C GLN A 16 4.35 14.95 4.20
N LYS A 17 3.69 14.27 3.24
CA LYS A 17 2.29 13.85 3.34
C LYS A 17 2.10 12.57 4.14
N ILE A 18 3.16 11.81 4.42
CA ILE A 18 3.10 10.71 5.39
C ILE A 18 3.04 11.36 6.78
N PRO A 19 1.97 11.14 7.56
CA PRO A 19 1.73 11.87 8.80
C PRO A 19 2.96 11.80 9.72
N SER A 20 3.62 12.94 9.89
CA SER A 20 4.66 13.13 10.90
C SER A 20 3.99 13.52 12.21
N ARG A 21 4.38 12.86 13.30
CA ARG A 21 4.02 13.09 14.71
C ARG A 21 2.86 12.22 15.23
N VAL A 22 3.24 11.28 16.10
CA VAL A 22 2.50 10.12 16.62
C VAL A 22 2.38 9.01 15.58
N ASP A 23 3.24 8.00 15.67
CA ASP A 23 3.03 6.74 14.93
C ASP A 23 1.81 6.02 15.52
N THR A 24 0.61 6.43 15.08
CA THR A 24 -0.66 5.81 15.42
C THR A 24 -0.83 4.48 14.69
N ARG A 25 0.04 4.15 13.71
CA ARG A 25 -0.02 2.88 12.94
C ARG A 25 0.36 1.68 13.82
N ASP A 26 1.21 1.94 14.80
CA ASP A 26 1.71 0.96 15.76
C ASP A 26 1.09 1.11 17.15
N TRP A 27 -0.13 1.65 17.26
CA TRP A 27 -0.82 1.74 18.55
C TRP A 27 -0.85 0.39 19.27
N HIS A 28 -1.00 -0.71 18.51
CA HIS A 28 -0.98 -2.07 19.00
C HIS A 28 0.35 -2.46 19.68
N LYS A 29 1.50 -1.88 19.29
CA LYS A 29 2.80 -2.13 19.94
C LYS A 29 2.82 -1.69 21.40
N LYS A 30 2.04 -0.66 21.76
CA LYS A 30 1.90 -0.20 23.16
C LYS A 30 1.03 -1.12 24.02
N TYR A 31 0.33 -2.06 23.41
CA TYR A 31 -0.58 -3.00 24.07
C TYR A 31 -0.07 -4.45 23.97
N ILE A 32 1.16 -4.67 23.50
CA ILE A 32 1.77 -6.01 23.51
C ILE A 32 1.84 -6.48 24.97
N GLY A 33 1.21 -7.62 25.26
CA GLY A 33 1.11 -8.18 26.61
C GLY A 33 -0.06 -7.63 27.45
N CYS A 34 -0.87 -6.72 26.92
CA CYS A 34 -2.05 -6.17 27.58
C CYS A 34 -3.35 -6.73 26.96
N SER A 35 -4.37 -6.98 27.78
CA SER A 35 -5.73 -7.26 27.29
C SER A 35 -6.43 -5.96 26.92
N ILE A 36 -6.85 -5.82 25.66
CA ILE A 36 -7.68 -4.69 25.20
C ILE A 36 -9.12 -5.16 24.98
N SER A 37 -10.09 -4.34 25.39
CA SER A 37 -11.50 -4.64 25.15
C SER A 37 -11.87 -4.45 23.67
N PHE A 38 -12.94 -5.10 23.23
CA PHE A 38 -13.43 -4.95 21.86
C PHE A 38 -13.80 -3.50 21.51
N ASP A 39 -14.52 -2.80 22.39
CA ASP A 39 -14.95 -1.42 22.13
C ASP A 39 -13.79 -0.43 22.15
N GLU A 40 -12.77 -0.68 22.98
CA GLU A 40 -11.53 0.08 22.95
C GLU A 40 -10.79 -0.15 21.64
N ALA A 41 -10.65 -1.40 21.19
CA ALA A 41 -10.05 -1.74 19.91
C ALA A 41 -10.79 -1.06 18.73
N VAL A 42 -12.14 -1.09 18.72
CA VAL A 42 -12.96 -0.40 17.72
C VAL A 42 -12.66 1.10 17.72
N SER A 43 -12.55 1.73 18.89
CA SER A 43 -12.35 3.17 18.99
C SER A 43 -10.94 3.59 18.56
N LYS A 44 -9.92 2.80 18.87
CA LYS A 44 -8.54 3.02 18.39
C LYS A 44 -8.44 2.87 16.88
N VAL A 45 -9.02 1.81 16.32
CA VAL A 45 -9.04 1.59 14.87
C VAL A 45 -9.84 2.69 14.16
N ALA A 46 -10.98 3.11 14.71
CA ALA A 46 -11.78 4.21 14.15
C ALA A 46 -11.01 5.54 14.17
N TYR A 47 -10.23 5.80 15.22
CA TYR A 47 -9.36 6.97 15.27
C TYR A 47 -8.27 6.94 14.19
N VAL A 48 -7.64 5.78 13.96
CA VAL A 48 -6.68 5.60 12.86
C VAL A 48 -7.36 5.86 11.51
N PHE A 49 -8.55 5.30 11.28
CA PHE A 49 -9.29 5.57 10.05
C PHE A 49 -9.71 7.04 9.94
N ALA A 50 -10.19 7.70 10.99
CA ALA A 50 -10.59 9.11 10.90
C ALA A 50 -9.40 10.03 10.58
N THR A 51 -8.23 9.76 11.17
CA THR A 51 -7.01 10.57 10.96
C THR A 51 -6.32 10.26 9.65
N GLN A 52 -6.38 9.01 9.17
CA GLN A 52 -5.65 8.59 7.97
C GLN A 52 -6.55 8.49 6.73
N ALA A 53 -7.86 8.24 6.86
CA ALA A 53 -8.79 8.31 5.72
C ALA A 53 -8.81 9.71 5.11
N GLN A 54 -8.58 10.76 5.91
CA GLN A 54 -8.38 12.12 5.40
C GLN A 54 -7.05 12.30 4.67
N SER A 55 -5.99 11.55 5.03
CA SER A 55 -4.74 11.49 4.28
C SER A 55 -4.82 10.58 3.03
N PHE A 56 -5.79 9.66 3.01
CA PHE A 56 -6.10 8.76 1.88
C PHE A 56 -7.18 9.31 0.94
N ALA A 57 -7.92 10.34 1.36
CA ALA A 57 -8.75 11.14 0.50
C ALA A 57 -7.84 12.05 -0.32
N PRO A 58 -7.67 11.74 -1.61
CA PRO A 58 -6.45 11.15 -2.19
C PRO A 58 -5.17 11.87 -1.74
N PHE A 59 -4.00 11.37 -2.07
CA PHE A 59 -2.73 12.11 -1.99
C PHE A 59 -2.70 13.46 -2.78
N GLY A 60 -3.83 14.09 -3.13
CA GLY A 60 -3.96 15.21 -4.05
C GLY A 60 -3.63 14.82 -5.48
N LEU A 61 -3.66 13.52 -5.77
CA LEU A 61 -3.29 12.98 -7.06
C LEU A 61 -4.59 12.77 -7.83
N ALA A 62 -4.83 13.63 -8.82
CA ALA A 62 -5.88 13.45 -9.80
C ALA A 62 -5.89 11.98 -10.27
N GLU A 63 -7.05 11.43 -10.62
CA GLU A 63 -7.20 10.03 -11.08
C GLU A 63 -6.23 9.67 -12.25
N ASN A 64 -5.63 10.68 -12.89
CA ASN A 64 -4.66 10.57 -13.98
C ASN A 64 -3.33 11.36 -13.76
N GLY A 65 -2.96 11.66 -12.51
CA GLY A 65 -1.74 12.41 -12.18
C GLY A 65 -0.49 11.52 -11.97
N PRO A 66 0.74 12.04 -12.11
CA PRO A 66 1.99 11.27 -11.98
C PRO A 66 2.12 10.46 -10.68
N GLY A 67 1.53 10.96 -9.59
CA GLY A 67 1.60 10.24 -8.33
C GLY A 67 0.63 9.05 -8.21
N SER A 68 -0.42 8.95 -9.03
CA SER A 68 -1.30 7.77 -9.01
C SER A 68 -0.57 6.55 -9.58
N GLU A 69 0.23 6.75 -10.63
CA GLU A 69 1.13 5.73 -11.18
C GLU A 69 2.20 5.30 -10.16
N PHE A 70 2.74 6.24 -9.38
CA PHE A 70 3.72 5.95 -8.33
C PHE A 70 3.12 5.10 -7.20
N ALA A 71 1.94 5.46 -6.70
CA ALA A 71 1.25 4.68 -5.67
C ALA A 71 0.88 3.28 -6.19
N GLU A 72 0.45 3.18 -7.44
CA GLU A 72 0.15 1.94 -8.13
C GLU A 72 1.38 1.05 -8.28
N ALA A 73 2.51 1.63 -8.70
CA ALA A 73 3.77 0.93 -8.86
C ALA A 73 4.29 0.36 -7.53
N ILE A 74 4.20 1.10 -6.42
CA ILE A 74 4.64 0.58 -5.12
C ILE A 74 3.87 -0.68 -4.74
N VAL A 75 2.57 -0.73 -5.04
CA VAL A 75 1.77 -1.89 -4.64
C VAL A 75 1.94 -3.07 -5.57
N GLU A 76 2.09 -2.82 -6.88
CA GLU A 76 2.36 -3.90 -7.82
C GLU A 76 3.81 -4.41 -7.69
N PHE A 77 4.74 -3.66 -7.09
CA PHE A 77 6.16 -4.04 -6.99
C PHE A 77 6.41 -5.45 -6.44
N PRO A 78 5.81 -5.90 -5.31
CA PRO A 78 6.05 -7.24 -4.77
C PRO A 78 5.54 -8.38 -5.67
N ARG A 79 4.72 -8.08 -6.67
CA ARG A 79 4.27 -9.07 -7.67
C ARG A 79 5.39 -9.42 -8.67
N TYR A 80 6.32 -8.49 -8.88
CA TYR A 80 7.38 -8.61 -9.89
C TYR A 80 8.76 -8.80 -9.26
N PHE A 81 8.97 -8.33 -8.04
CA PHE A 81 10.26 -8.37 -7.35
C PHE A 81 10.12 -8.94 -5.94
N SER A 82 11.06 -9.80 -5.57
CA SER A 82 11.13 -10.40 -4.23
C SER A 82 11.50 -9.40 -3.12
N GLY A 83 12.15 -8.28 -3.48
CA GLY A 83 12.54 -7.22 -2.54
C GLY A 83 13.04 -5.97 -3.26
N LEU A 84 13.39 -4.94 -2.49
CA LEU A 84 13.76 -3.61 -3.03
C LEU A 84 15.11 -3.56 -3.76
N GLY A 85 15.98 -4.53 -3.52
CA GLY A 85 17.17 -4.78 -4.34
C GLY A 85 16.95 -6.02 -5.19
N PRO A 86 16.16 -5.95 -6.28
CA PRO A 86 15.94 -7.11 -7.14
C PRO A 86 17.24 -7.57 -7.77
N SER A 87 17.30 -8.85 -8.13
CA SER A 87 18.40 -9.42 -8.93
C SER A 87 18.37 -8.89 -10.36
N PRO A 88 19.53 -8.84 -11.06
CA PRO A 88 19.58 -8.48 -12.48
C PRO A 88 18.64 -9.34 -13.35
N GLU A 89 18.47 -10.62 -13.02
CA GLU A 89 17.60 -11.57 -13.73
C GLU A 89 16.12 -11.24 -13.55
N GLU A 90 15.71 -10.88 -12.33
CA GLU A 90 14.34 -10.37 -12.08
C GLU A 90 14.09 -9.10 -12.91
N VAL A 91 15.05 -8.16 -12.92
CA VAL A 91 14.93 -6.91 -13.69
C VAL A 91 14.76 -7.19 -15.18
N ALA A 92 15.59 -8.06 -15.77
CA ALA A 92 15.49 -8.45 -17.17
C ALA A 92 14.13 -9.10 -17.49
N THR A 93 13.66 -10.01 -16.64
CA THR A 93 12.36 -10.67 -16.79
C THR A 93 11.20 -9.67 -16.80
N VAL A 94 11.26 -8.64 -15.96
CA VAL A 94 10.21 -7.62 -15.89
C VAL A 94 10.28 -6.67 -17.09
N ILE A 95 11.48 -6.34 -17.58
CA ILE A 95 11.68 -5.57 -18.82
C ILE A 95 10.98 -6.25 -20.01
N ASP A 96 11.13 -7.56 -20.16
CA ASP A 96 10.50 -8.30 -21.26
C ASP A 96 8.97 -8.23 -21.19
N ARG A 97 8.39 -8.23 -19.98
CA ARG A 97 6.95 -8.17 -19.75
C ARG A 97 6.37 -6.76 -19.89
N ALA A 98 7.17 -5.72 -19.68
CA ALA A 98 6.71 -4.34 -19.61
C ALA A 98 6.13 -3.79 -20.92
N SER A 99 6.36 -4.45 -22.05
CA SER A 99 5.73 -4.11 -23.34
C SER A 99 4.27 -4.56 -23.46
N GLN A 100 3.83 -5.50 -22.60
CA GLN A 100 2.51 -6.12 -22.64
C GLN A 100 1.72 -5.91 -21.34
N ASP A 101 2.41 -5.63 -20.23
CA ASP A 101 1.82 -5.50 -18.91
C ASP A 101 2.04 -4.09 -18.35
N TYR A 102 0.95 -3.32 -18.21
CA TYR A 102 0.98 -1.96 -17.67
C TYR A 102 1.55 -1.92 -16.24
N ALA A 103 1.24 -2.92 -15.41
CA ALA A 103 1.73 -2.97 -14.03
C ALA A 103 3.25 -3.22 -13.98
N ALA A 104 3.78 -4.09 -14.85
CA ALA A 104 5.23 -4.26 -15.02
C ALA A 104 5.90 -2.96 -15.49
N PHE A 105 5.27 -2.25 -16.44
CA PHE A 105 5.78 -0.99 -16.98
C PHE A 105 5.93 0.10 -15.91
N ILE A 106 4.89 0.37 -15.11
CA ILE A 106 4.96 1.37 -14.03
C ILE A 106 5.90 0.94 -12.90
N VAL A 107 6.01 -0.36 -12.62
CA VAL A 107 6.94 -0.91 -11.63
C VAL A 107 8.40 -0.68 -12.05
N LEU A 108 8.73 -0.83 -13.34
CA LEU A 108 10.07 -0.48 -13.85
C LEU A 108 10.34 1.02 -13.79
N ARG A 109 9.36 1.87 -14.14
CA ARG A 109 9.53 3.33 -13.99
C ARG A 109 9.80 3.71 -12.55
N PHE A 110 9.09 3.09 -11.62
CA PHE A 110 9.33 3.26 -10.20
C PHE A 110 10.72 2.76 -9.78
N LEU A 111 11.14 1.56 -10.22
CA LEU A 111 12.49 1.04 -9.94
C LEU A 111 13.56 2.02 -10.43
N CYS A 112 13.45 2.53 -11.67
CA CYS A 112 14.31 3.56 -12.25
C CYS A 112 14.40 4.87 -11.44
N MET A 113 13.40 5.17 -10.61
CA MET A 113 13.40 6.36 -9.74
C MET A 113 14.11 6.09 -8.41
N ILE A 114 14.03 4.86 -7.90
CA ILE A 114 14.55 4.50 -6.56
C ILE A 114 15.93 3.86 -6.59
N THR A 115 16.41 3.39 -7.74
CA THR A 115 17.75 2.77 -7.87
C THR A 115 18.77 3.76 -8.44
N PRO A 116 20.00 3.82 -7.91
CA PRO A 116 21.09 4.59 -8.51
C PRO A 116 21.40 4.15 -9.94
N GLN A 117 21.79 5.10 -10.79
CA GLN A 117 22.30 4.81 -12.13
C GLN A 117 23.53 3.90 -12.05
N GLY A 118 23.64 2.92 -12.94
CA GLY A 118 24.69 1.91 -12.93
C GLY A 118 24.42 0.69 -12.06
N SER A 119 23.31 0.67 -11.29
CA SER A 119 22.94 -0.50 -10.48
C SER A 119 22.55 -1.70 -11.35
N TYR A 120 21.90 -1.43 -12.49
CA TYR A 120 21.42 -2.44 -13.43
C TYR A 120 21.58 -1.94 -14.86
N GLU A 121 22.50 -2.54 -15.63
CA GLU A 121 22.78 -2.12 -17.01
C GLU A 121 21.54 -2.20 -17.91
N ALA A 122 20.77 -3.29 -17.79
CA ALA A 122 19.53 -3.48 -18.54
C ALA A 122 18.46 -2.43 -18.21
N LEU A 123 18.38 -2.01 -16.94
CA LEU A 123 17.44 -0.98 -16.51
C LEU A 123 17.83 0.40 -17.03
N ASP A 124 19.13 0.71 -17.05
CA ASP A 124 19.63 1.98 -17.58
C ASP A 124 19.43 2.09 -19.09
N ASP A 125 19.65 1.00 -19.84
CA ASP A 125 19.31 0.94 -21.26
C ASP A 125 17.81 1.10 -21.49
N TRP A 126 16.98 0.37 -20.74
CA TRP A 126 15.53 0.48 -20.81
C TRP A 126 15.03 1.90 -20.51
N LYS A 127 15.56 2.54 -19.46
CA LYS A 127 15.23 3.93 -19.08
C LYS A 127 15.59 4.92 -20.18
N ARG A 128 16.74 4.75 -20.83
CA ARG A 128 17.12 5.57 -21.99
C ARG A 128 16.15 5.38 -23.15
N LYS A 129 15.81 4.12 -23.49
CA LYS A 129 14.83 3.82 -24.55
C LYS A 129 13.45 4.39 -24.24
N GLU A 130 12.98 4.31 -22.99
CA GLU A 130 11.72 4.92 -22.55
C GLU A 130 11.76 6.44 -22.71
N TYR A 131 12.85 7.10 -22.29
CA TYR A 131 13.02 8.54 -22.45
C TYR A 131 12.96 9.01 -23.91
N PHE A 132 13.52 8.23 -24.84
CA PHE A 132 13.47 8.50 -26.27
C PHE A 132 12.17 8.04 -26.96
N GLY A 133 11.20 7.50 -26.22
CA GLY A 133 9.93 7.01 -26.78
C GLY A 133 10.05 5.71 -27.57
N LEU A 134 11.15 4.96 -27.40
CA LEU A 134 11.40 3.68 -28.05
C LEU A 134 10.75 2.49 -27.31
N VAL A 135 10.31 2.71 -26.06
CA VAL A 135 9.51 1.73 -25.31
C VAL A 135 8.04 2.13 -25.41
N LYS A 136 7.21 1.22 -25.93
CA LYS A 136 5.77 1.44 -26.00
C LYS A 136 5.12 1.16 -24.65
N GLN A 137 4.45 2.17 -24.09
CA GLN A 137 3.62 1.99 -22.90
C GLN A 137 2.39 1.12 -23.22
N PRO A 138 2.14 0.03 -22.46
CA PRO A 138 0.94 -0.77 -22.62
C PRO A 138 -0.32 -0.01 -22.23
N ALA A 139 -1.45 -0.38 -22.80
CA ALA A 139 -2.73 0.18 -22.40
C ALA A 139 -3.08 -0.22 -20.96
N LYS A 140 -3.47 0.75 -20.14
CA LYS A 140 -4.05 0.47 -18.82
C LYS A 140 -5.36 -0.30 -19.00
N SER A 141 -5.51 -1.42 -18.31
CA SER A 141 -6.75 -2.22 -18.38
C SER A 141 -7.94 -1.35 -17.98
N LYS A 142 -8.97 -1.31 -18.83
CA LYS A 142 -10.24 -0.60 -18.53
C LYS A 142 -11.00 -1.37 -17.45
N GLY A 143 -10.82 -0.96 -16.20
CA GLY A 143 -11.55 -1.41 -15.03
C GLY A 143 -11.25 -0.45 -13.89
N SER A 144 -12.07 -0.44 -12.83
CA SER A 144 -11.65 0.20 -11.59
C SER A 144 -10.39 -0.55 -11.14
N GLY A 145 -9.22 0.04 -11.41
CA GLY A 145 -7.96 -0.61 -11.12
C GLY A 145 -7.98 -1.11 -9.68
N ARG A 146 -7.38 -2.27 -9.44
CA ARG A 146 -7.13 -2.83 -8.08
C ARG A 146 -6.62 -1.75 -7.10
N ASN A 147 -6.03 -0.71 -7.67
CA ASN A 147 -5.35 0.42 -7.08
C ASN A 147 -6.27 1.54 -6.57
N LYS A 148 -7.54 1.62 -7.00
CA LYS A 148 -8.47 2.67 -6.55
C LYS A 148 -8.65 2.68 -5.03
N TYR A 149 -8.55 1.51 -4.40
CA TYR A 149 -8.78 1.36 -2.97
C TYR A 149 -7.59 0.77 -2.22
N ILE A 150 -6.42 0.77 -2.83
CA ILE A 150 -5.32 -0.05 -2.32
C ILE A 150 -4.75 0.48 -1.01
N ALA A 151 -4.71 1.80 -0.86
CA ALA A 151 -4.25 2.45 0.36
C ALA A 151 -5.21 2.16 1.54
N ARG A 152 -6.51 2.17 1.26
CA ARG A 152 -7.57 1.73 2.18
C ARG A 152 -7.38 0.27 2.57
N ASP A 153 -7.20 -0.60 1.59
CA ASP A 153 -7.11 -2.05 1.78
C ASP A 153 -5.82 -2.43 2.55
N VAL A 154 -4.70 -1.77 2.26
CA VAL A 154 -3.45 -1.85 3.03
C VAL A 154 -3.71 -1.44 4.48
N LEU A 155 -4.37 -0.30 4.72
CA LEU A 155 -4.66 0.14 6.09
C LEU A 155 -5.51 -0.89 6.85
N ILE A 156 -6.56 -1.41 6.20
CA ILE A 156 -7.41 -2.48 6.73
C ILE A 156 -6.58 -3.71 7.11
N VAL A 157 -5.73 -4.21 6.19
CA VAL A 157 -4.88 -5.39 6.43
C VAL A 157 -3.94 -5.17 7.62
N ASN A 158 -3.34 -3.97 7.72
CA ASN A 158 -2.43 -3.66 8.82
C ASN A 158 -3.15 -3.59 10.17
N GLN A 159 -4.36 -3.01 10.24
CA GLN A 159 -5.14 -3.02 11.46
C GLN A 159 -5.55 -4.44 11.87
N ILE A 160 -5.92 -5.31 10.93
CA ILE A 160 -6.22 -6.72 11.23
C ILE A 160 -4.98 -7.47 11.75
N LYS A 161 -3.80 -7.26 11.14
CA LYS A 161 -2.54 -7.85 11.63
C LYS A 161 -2.22 -7.37 13.06
N GLY A 162 -2.33 -6.07 13.32
CA GLY A 162 -2.11 -5.48 14.64
C GLY A 162 -3.04 -6.05 15.70
N LEU A 163 -4.34 -6.17 15.41
CA LEU A 163 -5.32 -6.80 16.31
C LEU A 163 -5.04 -8.28 16.53
N THR A 164 -4.56 -9.00 15.50
CA THR A 164 -4.19 -10.40 15.62
C THR A 164 -3.03 -10.60 16.60
N ASN A 165 -2.04 -9.68 16.57
CA ASN A 165 -0.93 -9.67 17.54
C ASN A 165 -1.39 -9.39 18.97
N LEU A 166 -2.56 -8.77 19.15
CA LEU A 166 -3.20 -8.53 20.45
C LEU A 166 -4.15 -9.67 20.88
N GLY A 167 -4.17 -10.78 20.14
CA GLY A 167 -4.94 -11.98 20.49
C GLY A 167 -6.33 -12.07 19.86
N PHE A 168 -6.75 -11.09 19.04
CA PHE A 168 -7.99 -11.23 18.26
C PHE A 168 -7.83 -12.30 17.18
N LYS A 169 -8.88 -13.09 16.94
CA LYS A 169 -8.90 -13.96 15.75
C LYS A 169 -9.09 -13.11 14.50
N PRO A 170 -8.37 -13.34 13.39
CA PRO A 170 -8.50 -12.50 12.20
C PRO A 170 -9.93 -12.43 11.67
N THR A 171 -10.59 -13.59 11.55
CA THR A 171 -11.96 -13.73 11.04
C THR A 171 -12.88 -14.39 12.08
N ARG A 172 -14.19 -14.19 11.91
CA ARG A 172 -15.20 -14.84 12.75
C ARG A 172 -15.23 -16.35 12.48
N ASN A 173 -15.46 -17.14 13.52
CA ASN A 173 -15.82 -18.52 13.32
C ASN A 173 -17.27 -18.60 12.82
N ARG A 174 -17.47 -19.02 11.56
CA ARG A 174 -18.79 -19.09 10.91
C ARG A 174 -19.77 -20.06 11.58
N ALA A 175 -19.26 -21.01 12.37
CA ALA A 175 -20.09 -21.96 13.12
C ALA A 175 -20.66 -21.39 14.43
N LYS A 176 -20.18 -20.22 14.89
CA LYS A 176 -20.73 -19.53 16.07
C LYS A 176 -21.78 -18.50 15.62
N LYS A 177 -22.89 -18.39 16.35
CA LYS A 177 -23.95 -17.40 16.06
C LYS A 177 -23.35 -15.98 15.97
N PRO A 178 -23.82 -15.13 15.03
CA PRO A 178 -23.51 -13.70 15.04
C PRO A 178 -23.84 -13.13 16.42
N GLY A 179 -22.85 -12.59 17.14
CA GLY A 179 -23.03 -12.03 18.49
C GLY A 179 -22.41 -12.82 19.65
N GLY A 180 -21.79 -13.97 19.40
CA GLY A 180 -20.97 -14.65 20.43
C GLY A 180 -19.69 -13.87 20.75
N ALA A 181 -19.27 -13.87 22.02
CA ALA A 181 -18.18 -13.08 22.63
C ALA A 181 -16.75 -13.24 22.03
N ASN A 182 -16.60 -13.93 20.90
CA ASN A 182 -15.34 -14.02 20.17
C ASN A 182 -15.39 -13.10 18.94
N THR A 183 -15.32 -11.80 19.21
CA THR A 183 -15.30 -10.77 18.17
C THR A 183 -13.99 -10.83 17.40
N SER A 184 -14.08 -10.95 16.07
CA SER A 184 -12.89 -11.05 15.22
C SER A 184 -12.28 -9.67 14.93
N ALA A 185 -11.02 -9.65 14.50
CA ALA A 185 -10.37 -8.43 14.05
C ALA A 185 -11.11 -7.79 12.84
N CYS A 186 -11.66 -8.61 11.93
CA CYS A 186 -12.55 -8.13 10.86
C CYS A 186 -13.82 -7.44 11.42
N ASP A 187 -14.41 -7.94 12.51
CA ASP A 187 -15.58 -7.29 13.15
C ASP A 187 -15.19 -5.95 13.78
N VAL A 188 -14.03 -5.88 14.45
CA VAL A 188 -13.49 -4.63 15.00
C VAL A 188 -13.36 -3.60 13.89
N VAL A 189 -12.71 -3.98 12.78
CA VAL A 189 -12.47 -3.09 11.64
C VAL A 189 -13.77 -2.67 10.98
N ALA A 190 -14.71 -3.59 10.72
CA ALA A 190 -16.01 -3.25 10.12
C ALA A 190 -16.81 -2.29 11.01
N LYS A 191 -16.83 -2.49 12.33
CA LYS A 191 -17.48 -1.52 13.24
C LYS A 191 -16.75 -0.18 13.26
N ALA A 192 -15.42 -0.20 13.24
CA ALA A 192 -14.62 1.02 13.23
C ALA A 192 -14.85 1.86 11.96
N THR A 193 -14.88 1.22 10.78
CA THR A 193 -15.16 1.92 9.51
C THR A 193 -16.56 2.52 9.48
N ASN A 194 -17.55 1.85 10.10
CA ASN A 194 -18.91 2.38 10.20
C ASN A 194 -19.02 3.57 11.17
N LYS A 195 -18.16 3.64 12.20
CA LYS A 195 -18.08 4.82 13.09
C LYS A 195 -17.54 6.07 12.39
N CYS A 196 -16.76 5.92 11.32
CA CYS A 196 -16.18 7.03 10.56
C CYS A 196 -17.18 7.71 9.58
N GLY A 197 -18.42 7.21 9.47
CA GLY A 197 -19.45 7.76 8.59
C GLY A 197 -19.56 7.07 7.23
N LYS A 198 -20.79 7.02 6.68
CA LYS A 198 -21.14 6.30 5.45
C LYS A 198 -20.44 6.83 4.20
N GLU A 199 -20.17 8.13 4.15
CA GLU A 199 -19.63 8.81 2.97
C GLU A 199 -18.12 8.63 2.81
N ILE A 200 -17.42 8.24 3.89
CA ILE A 200 -15.96 8.17 3.89
C ILE A 200 -15.50 6.74 3.60
N MET A 201 -15.92 5.75 4.40
CA MET A 201 -15.30 4.41 4.38
C MET A 201 -16.19 3.28 4.91
N ALA A 202 -17.51 3.43 5.01
CA ALA A 202 -18.36 2.37 5.58
C ALA A 202 -18.26 1.06 4.79
N MET A 203 -17.87 -0.01 5.49
CA MET A 203 -17.73 -1.35 4.94
C MET A 203 -18.35 -2.36 5.90
N ASP A 204 -19.01 -3.36 5.33
CA ASP A 204 -19.54 -4.48 6.11
C ASP A 204 -18.44 -5.53 6.38
N TYR A 205 -18.77 -6.47 7.25
CA TYR A 205 -17.85 -7.57 7.58
C TYR A 205 -17.41 -8.36 6.34
N ALA A 206 -18.32 -8.61 5.39
CA ALA A 206 -18.03 -9.43 4.22
C ALA A 206 -16.99 -8.78 3.30
N ALA A 207 -17.09 -7.46 3.10
CA ALA A 207 -16.13 -6.69 2.34
C ALA A 207 -14.75 -6.67 3.01
N ILE A 208 -14.70 -6.48 4.34
CA ILE A 208 -13.45 -6.55 5.11
C ILE A 208 -12.84 -7.95 5.07
N GLU A 209 -13.65 -9.00 5.22
CA GLU A 209 -13.19 -10.40 5.11
C GLU A 209 -12.61 -10.69 3.72
N ASN A 210 -13.22 -10.16 2.65
CA ASN A 210 -12.73 -10.34 1.29
C ASN A 210 -11.37 -9.66 1.07
N ILE A 211 -11.15 -8.48 1.65
CA ILE A 211 -9.84 -7.81 1.64
C ILE A 211 -8.82 -8.67 2.40
N TRP A 212 -9.18 -9.15 3.59
CA TRP A 212 -8.29 -9.99 4.40
C TRP A 212 -7.87 -11.30 3.72
N ARG A 213 -8.76 -11.91 2.93
CA ARG A 213 -8.41 -13.10 2.13
C ARG A 213 -7.30 -12.84 1.12
N LYS A 214 -7.16 -11.59 0.69
CA LYS A 214 -6.15 -11.10 -0.25
C LYS A 214 -4.96 -10.43 0.46
N ARG A 215 -4.86 -10.51 1.81
CA ARG A 215 -3.84 -9.82 2.62
C ARG A 215 -2.40 -9.99 2.13
N ASP A 216 -2.07 -11.14 1.56
CA ASP A 216 -0.70 -11.47 1.09
C ASP A 216 -0.35 -10.71 -0.20
N GLN A 217 -1.35 -10.12 -0.86
CA GLN A 217 -1.21 -9.28 -2.04
C GLN A 217 -0.99 -7.80 -1.68
N PHE A 218 -1.07 -7.44 -0.40
CA PHE A 218 -0.90 -6.08 0.06
C PHE A 218 0.43 -5.93 0.81
N PRO A 219 1.30 -4.98 0.40
CA PRO A 219 2.53 -4.72 1.13
C PRO A 219 2.23 -4.27 2.56
N CYS A 220 3.12 -4.61 3.51
CA CYS A 220 3.04 -4.07 4.87
C CYS A 220 3.28 -2.56 4.86
N MET A 221 2.77 -1.79 5.83
CA MET A 221 3.07 -0.34 5.88
C MET A 221 4.59 -0.06 5.96
N ASN A 222 5.34 -0.96 6.59
CA ASN A 222 6.80 -0.86 6.66
C ASN A 222 7.45 -0.92 5.27
N TYR A 223 6.85 -1.63 4.32
CA TYR A 223 7.34 -1.70 2.95
C TYR A 223 7.36 -0.32 2.28
N PHE A 224 6.35 0.53 2.51
CA PHE A 224 6.36 1.90 1.99
C PHE A 224 7.46 2.75 2.61
N ALA A 225 7.73 2.57 3.91
CA ALA A 225 8.84 3.25 4.57
C ALA A 225 10.20 2.72 4.09
N GLU A 226 10.34 1.41 3.90
CA GLU A 226 11.53 0.75 3.37
C GLU A 226 11.83 1.20 1.94
N VAL A 227 10.80 1.29 1.08
CA VAL A 227 10.87 1.87 -0.27
C VAL A 227 11.48 3.26 -0.23
N LEU A 228 10.98 4.11 0.68
CA LEU A 228 11.42 5.50 0.77
C LEU A 228 12.84 5.61 1.34
N ILE A 229 13.18 4.78 2.33
CA ILE A 229 14.54 4.70 2.87
C ILE A 229 15.50 4.23 1.78
N TYR A 230 15.14 3.18 1.03
CA TYR A 230 15.94 2.65 -0.06
C TYR A 230 16.16 3.69 -1.15
N ALA A 231 15.11 4.38 -1.59
CA ALA A 231 15.17 5.45 -2.59
C ALA A 231 16.03 6.65 -2.18
N LEU A 232 16.26 6.84 -0.88
CA LEU A 232 17.04 7.93 -0.31
C LEU A 232 18.45 7.51 0.11
N ARG A 233 18.83 6.24 -0.06
CA ARG A 233 20.22 5.81 0.17
C ARG A 233 21.13 6.51 -0.86
N PRO A 234 22.25 7.08 -0.39
CA PRO A 234 23.19 7.81 -1.25
C PRO A 234 23.82 6.91 -2.31
#